data_AF-A0A3N6GUW6-F1
#
_entry.id   AF-A0A3N6GUW6-F1
#
_cell.length_a   1.000
_cell.length_b   1.000
_cell.length_c   1.000
_cell.angle_alpha   90.00
_cell.angle_beta   90.00
_cell.angle_gamma   90.00
#
_symmetry.space_group_name_H-M   'P 1'
#
loop_
_entity.id
_entity.type
_entity.pdbx_description
1 polymer ?
#
loop_
_entity_poly.entity_id
_entity_poly.type
_entity_poly.pdbx_seq_one_letter_code
_entity_poly.pdbx_strand_id
1 'polypeptide(L)'
;MTGIGPDTVIADRYRLQRQLGRGGMGVVWEALDTRLDRKVAVKGLLYPGAVTPATQGQWVNRARREAQAIARIGHQNVVAVHDVIEDGDQVWIVMELLNSRSLADLLREQQQLSVPHAARIGLQVLRGLTAVHEAGVLHRDVKPHNILFRPDGRALLMDFGISTFEGAVQVTRSHEIIGTPHYLAPELLSRTAAQPHPATAASDLWALGVTLYEMVEGRRPFDGSTGYEVLIAVRESPVPAMQYAGPLAPLVERLLRKDPLQRPDAAAAERMLQAVTRDVALDTPAGPRPPEPARQDPPPAAGGRPQVRARRRRDRWAVPVAVLCTALLAGGAWYVWGQQDGTGTGDDTAHGKGTTGGSGAASTFSATHQVLRIGVKQDQPGLSVQDGSTFKGFEVDLGKEIARHLGFDEDQVRFVRVNSGNRSDYLKAADRADIVLASYSINDEREKKDGVVFAGPYYQALKGLLVRKNRPYNDVSDLRNDPSAKVCTARKSVYETWIRNEGLAGQQVLRPGFEDCVKALLDPATPVYAVATDDVIVAGLADKYSDKTKALDNIEGGTEGYGVAMDANEAGLHKEVCGALASIMKPAGGKPSAWAVLYGRHLEPVMRQPSPGEPVLTKC
;
A
#
# COMPACT_ATOMS: atom_id res chain seq x y z
N MET A 1 8.41 -21.40 -21.88
CA MET A 1 7.21 -20.97 -22.64
C MET A 1 7.67 -20.25 -23.90
N THR A 2 7.73 -20.95 -25.02
CA THR A 2 8.07 -20.41 -26.34
C THR A 2 7.11 -21.08 -27.32
N GLY A 3 6.01 -20.42 -27.72
CA GLY A 3 5.12 -20.98 -28.74
C GLY A 3 3.70 -20.40 -28.88
N ILE A 4 3.07 -19.91 -27.81
CA ILE A 4 1.69 -19.37 -27.90
C ILE A 4 1.74 -17.85 -28.13
N GLY A 5 1.24 -17.42 -29.29
CA GLY A 5 1.20 -16.02 -29.70
C GLY A 5 0.03 -15.71 -30.62
N PRO A 6 -0.04 -14.48 -31.18
CA PRO A 6 -0.98 -14.14 -32.23
C PRO A 6 -0.96 -15.18 -33.36
N ASP A 7 -2.13 -15.45 -33.95
CA ASP A 7 -2.39 -16.43 -35.01
C ASP A 7 -2.26 -17.92 -34.63
N THR A 8 -1.96 -18.24 -33.37
CA THR A 8 -2.09 -19.62 -32.86
C THR A 8 -3.55 -20.07 -32.98
N VAL A 9 -3.78 -21.28 -33.50
CA VAL A 9 -5.13 -21.85 -33.61
C VAL A 9 -5.31 -22.91 -32.55
N ILE A 10 -6.24 -22.68 -31.63
CA ILE A 10 -6.61 -23.64 -30.57
C ILE A 10 -7.69 -24.58 -31.09
N ALA A 11 -7.46 -25.88 -30.95
CA ALA A 11 -8.35 -26.96 -31.40
C ALA A 11 -8.92 -26.76 -32.83
N ASP A 12 -8.05 -26.36 -33.76
CA ASP A 12 -8.36 -26.13 -35.18
C ASP A 12 -9.56 -25.19 -35.45
N ARG A 13 -9.91 -24.33 -34.48
CA ARG A 13 -11.11 -23.48 -34.56
C ARG A 13 -10.90 -22.06 -34.08
N TYR A 14 -10.21 -21.86 -32.97
CA TYR A 14 -10.12 -20.55 -32.34
C TYR A 14 -8.77 -19.92 -32.63
N ARG A 15 -8.73 -18.99 -33.58
CA ARG A 15 -7.49 -18.28 -33.93
C ARG A 15 -7.28 -17.12 -32.96
N LEU A 16 -6.23 -17.20 -32.15
CA LEU A 16 -5.85 -16.13 -31.23
C LEU A 16 -5.45 -14.88 -32.03
N GLN A 17 -5.91 -13.70 -31.62
CA GLN A 17 -5.62 -12.44 -32.29
C GLN A 17 -4.74 -11.55 -31.42
N ARG A 18 -5.26 -11.11 -30.27
CA ARG A 18 -4.58 -10.18 -29.36
C ARG A 18 -4.78 -10.59 -27.92
N GLN A 19 -3.74 -10.45 -27.11
CA GLN A 19 -3.85 -10.69 -25.68
C GLN A 19 -4.70 -9.59 -25.01
N LEU A 20 -5.71 -9.99 -24.25
CA LEU A 20 -6.58 -9.10 -23.46
C LEU A 20 -6.02 -8.88 -22.05
N GLY A 21 -5.39 -9.89 -21.47
CA GLY A 21 -4.80 -9.79 -20.13
C GLY A 21 -3.99 -11.03 -19.76
N ARG A 22 -3.07 -10.86 -18.82
CA ARG A 22 -2.27 -11.95 -18.22
C ARG A 22 -2.32 -11.80 -16.70
N GLY A 23 -2.68 -12.87 -16.00
CA GLY A 23 -2.70 -12.93 -14.55
C GLY A 23 -2.14 -14.27 -14.03
N GLY A 24 -2.09 -14.45 -12.71
CA GLY A 24 -1.56 -15.67 -12.09
C GLY A 24 -2.32 -16.96 -12.42
N MET A 25 -3.52 -16.85 -12.99
CA MET A 25 -4.41 -17.97 -13.31
C MET A 25 -4.48 -18.30 -14.81
N GLY A 26 -3.82 -17.51 -15.68
CA GLY A 26 -4.01 -17.69 -17.12
C GLY A 26 -3.65 -16.48 -17.97
N VAL A 27 -3.70 -16.70 -19.27
CA VAL A 27 -3.68 -15.64 -20.28
C VAL A 27 -5.02 -15.65 -21.01
N VAL A 28 -5.61 -14.47 -21.14
CA VAL A 28 -6.87 -14.26 -21.87
C VAL A 28 -6.55 -13.60 -23.20
N TRP A 29 -7.10 -14.15 -24.27
CA TRP A 29 -6.94 -13.71 -25.64
C TRP A 29 -8.28 -13.35 -26.26
N GLU A 30 -8.29 -12.31 -27.08
CA GLU A 30 -9.29 -12.14 -28.12
C GLU A 30 -8.98 -13.16 -29.21
N ALA A 31 -9.97 -13.92 -29.64
CA ALA A 31 -9.84 -14.91 -30.69
C ALA A 31 -11.01 -14.86 -31.68
N LEU A 32 -10.76 -15.30 -32.90
CA LEU A 32 -11.79 -15.53 -33.90
C LEU A 32 -12.22 -17.00 -33.85
N ASP A 33 -13.51 -17.25 -33.59
CA ASP A 33 -14.13 -18.54 -33.85
C ASP A 33 -14.32 -18.67 -35.36
N THR A 34 -13.41 -19.40 -36.02
CA THR A 34 -13.37 -19.51 -37.48
C THR A 34 -14.55 -20.26 -38.09
N ARG A 35 -15.33 -21.00 -37.27
CA ARG A 35 -16.53 -21.70 -37.75
C ARG A 35 -17.78 -20.84 -37.70
N LEU A 36 -17.88 -19.98 -36.69
CA LEU A 36 -19.04 -19.10 -36.48
C LEU A 36 -18.80 -17.66 -36.93
N ASP A 37 -17.59 -17.36 -37.43
CA ASP A 37 -17.11 -16.04 -37.85
C ASP A 37 -17.43 -14.93 -36.83
N ARG A 38 -17.12 -15.19 -35.56
CA ARG A 38 -17.35 -14.26 -34.45
C ARG A 38 -16.15 -14.15 -33.53
N LYS A 39 -15.99 -12.98 -32.93
CA LYS A 39 -14.97 -12.75 -31.89
C LYS A 39 -15.42 -13.31 -30.55
N VAL A 40 -14.50 -13.93 -29.84
CA VAL A 40 -14.68 -14.53 -28.52
C VAL A 40 -13.48 -14.23 -27.62
N ALA A 41 -13.66 -14.34 -26.32
CA ALA A 41 -12.55 -14.36 -25.37
C ALA A 41 -12.17 -15.81 -25.07
N VAL A 42 -10.87 -16.12 -25.10
CA VAL A 42 -10.30 -17.44 -24.87
C VAL A 42 -9.31 -17.37 -23.73
N LYS A 43 -9.58 -18.09 -22.63
CA LYS A 43 -8.71 -18.14 -21.46
C LYS A 43 -8.02 -19.49 -21.38
N GLY A 44 -6.69 -19.49 -21.45
CA GLY A 44 -5.87 -20.66 -21.15
C GLY A 44 -5.57 -20.74 -19.65
N LEU A 45 -5.94 -21.85 -19.02
CA LEU A 45 -5.77 -22.05 -17.57
C LEU A 45 -4.35 -22.52 -17.20
N LEU A 46 -3.52 -21.69 -16.57
CA LEU A 46 -2.16 -22.13 -16.24
C LEU A 46 -2.14 -23.21 -15.15
N TYR A 47 -1.33 -24.26 -15.37
CA TYR A 47 -1.07 -25.29 -14.38
C TYR A 47 -0.19 -24.74 -13.24
N PRO A 48 -0.59 -24.87 -11.96
CA PRO A 48 0.22 -24.39 -10.83
C PRO A 48 1.36 -25.38 -10.51
N GLY A 49 2.56 -25.12 -11.05
CA GLY A 49 3.83 -25.69 -10.57
C GLY A 49 4.26 -27.04 -11.15
N ALA A 50 5.44 -27.52 -10.74
CA ALA A 50 6.02 -28.79 -11.17
C ALA A 50 5.46 -29.93 -10.31
N VAL A 51 4.53 -30.70 -10.86
CA VAL A 51 3.93 -31.87 -10.18
C VAL A 51 3.87 -33.05 -11.14
N THR A 52 3.77 -34.26 -10.60
CA THR A 52 3.77 -35.52 -11.35
C THR A 52 2.67 -35.59 -12.43
N PRO A 53 2.82 -36.40 -13.50
CA PRO A 53 1.78 -36.57 -14.53
C PRO A 53 0.41 -36.99 -13.98
N ALA A 54 0.37 -37.77 -12.88
CA ALA A 54 -0.87 -38.22 -12.25
C ALA A 54 -1.69 -37.07 -11.61
N THR A 55 -1.03 -36.12 -10.97
CA THR A 55 -1.65 -34.92 -10.38
C THR A 55 -2.13 -33.92 -11.43
N GLN A 56 -1.48 -33.90 -12.60
CA GLN A 56 -1.89 -33.07 -13.74
C GLN A 56 -3.22 -33.56 -14.34
N GLY A 57 -3.37 -34.86 -14.58
CA GLY A 57 -4.62 -35.44 -15.09
C GLY A 57 -5.82 -35.22 -14.15
N GLN A 58 -5.62 -35.27 -12.83
CA GLN A 58 -6.69 -34.96 -11.86
C GLN A 58 -7.12 -33.49 -11.90
N TRP A 59 -6.17 -32.56 -12.07
CA TRP A 59 -6.44 -31.14 -12.21
C TRP A 59 -7.22 -30.85 -13.50
N VAL A 60 -6.79 -31.39 -14.64
CA VAL A 60 -7.47 -31.22 -15.95
C VAL A 60 -8.91 -31.74 -15.87
N ASN A 61 -9.11 -32.95 -15.35
CA ASN A 61 -10.45 -33.55 -15.19
C ASN A 61 -11.38 -32.72 -14.30
N ARG A 62 -10.86 -32.08 -13.25
CA ARG A 62 -11.65 -31.22 -12.37
C ARG A 62 -11.95 -29.87 -13.02
N ALA A 63 -10.95 -29.22 -13.62
CA ALA A 63 -11.12 -27.97 -14.34
C ALA A 63 -12.16 -28.12 -15.47
N ARG A 64 -12.13 -29.24 -16.19
CA ARG A 64 -13.15 -29.60 -17.20
C ARG A 64 -14.55 -29.66 -16.60
N ARG A 65 -14.75 -30.38 -15.48
CA ARG A 65 -16.06 -30.50 -14.84
C ARG A 65 -16.63 -29.14 -14.39
N GLU A 66 -15.81 -28.30 -13.78
CA GLU A 66 -16.27 -26.97 -13.35
C GLU A 66 -16.57 -26.05 -14.54
N ALA A 67 -15.72 -26.04 -15.56
CA ALA A 67 -15.96 -25.27 -16.77
C ALA A 67 -17.24 -25.72 -17.51
N GLN A 68 -17.51 -27.03 -17.58
CA GLN A 68 -18.74 -27.57 -18.14
C GLN A 68 -19.98 -27.21 -17.33
N ALA A 69 -19.88 -27.17 -15.99
CA ALA A 69 -20.97 -26.72 -15.14
C ALA A 69 -21.27 -25.23 -15.36
N ILE A 70 -20.24 -24.40 -15.50
CA ILE A 70 -20.39 -22.97 -15.81
C ILE A 70 -21.01 -22.74 -17.20
N ALA A 71 -20.62 -23.54 -18.21
CA ALA A 71 -21.20 -23.46 -19.55
C ALA A 71 -22.72 -23.71 -19.61
N ARG A 72 -23.29 -24.31 -18.56
CA ARG A 72 -24.75 -24.52 -18.44
C ARG A 72 -25.48 -23.34 -17.82
N ILE A 73 -24.77 -22.36 -17.28
CA ILE A 73 -25.37 -21.20 -16.63
C ILE A 73 -25.81 -20.19 -17.68
N GLY A 74 -27.11 -20.14 -17.96
CA GLY A 74 -27.74 -19.09 -18.77
C GLY A 74 -28.33 -18.00 -17.88
N HIS A 75 -27.52 -17.05 -17.40
CA HIS A 75 -27.99 -15.98 -16.53
C HIS A 75 -27.44 -14.61 -16.95
N GLN A 76 -28.29 -13.57 -16.94
CA GLN A 76 -27.92 -12.23 -17.43
C GLN A 76 -26.76 -11.56 -16.67
N ASN A 77 -26.54 -11.95 -15.41
CA ASN A 77 -25.49 -11.44 -14.53
C ASN A 77 -24.26 -12.37 -14.44
N VAL A 78 -24.11 -13.31 -15.38
CA VAL A 78 -22.99 -14.25 -15.50
C VAL A 78 -22.49 -14.18 -16.94
N VAL A 79 -21.17 -14.14 -17.15
CA VAL A 79 -20.60 -14.17 -18.50
C VAL A 79 -20.94 -15.51 -19.18
N ALA A 80 -21.38 -15.47 -20.44
CA ALA A 80 -21.70 -16.68 -21.17
C ALA A 80 -20.41 -17.43 -21.54
N VAL A 81 -20.31 -18.69 -21.13
CA VAL A 81 -19.27 -19.62 -21.61
C VAL A 81 -19.81 -20.36 -22.82
N HIS A 82 -19.12 -20.23 -23.94
CA HIS A 82 -19.52 -20.78 -25.24
C HIS A 82 -18.96 -22.17 -25.49
N ASP A 83 -17.75 -22.46 -25.00
CA ASP A 83 -17.08 -23.74 -25.22
C ASP A 83 -16.01 -24.00 -24.14
N VAL A 84 -15.69 -25.28 -23.95
CA VAL A 84 -14.60 -25.75 -23.09
C VAL A 84 -13.79 -26.77 -23.86
N ILE A 85 -12.52 -26.46 -24.10
CA ILE A 85 -11.66 -27.17 -25.03
C ILE A 85 -10.49 -27.77 -24.27
N GLU A 86 -10.14 -28.99 -24.64
CA GLU A 86 -8.88 -29.63 -24.26
C GLU A 86 -8.00 -29.64 -25.51
N ASP A 87 -6.85 -28.98 -25.43
CA ASP A 87 -5.88 -28.93 -26.53
C ASP A 87 -4.48 -29.15 -25.95
N GLY A 88 -3.90 -30.32 -26.26
CA GLY A 88 -2.75 -30.86 -25.53
C GLY A 88 -3.04 -31.08 -24.04
N ASP A 89 -2.13 -30.63 -23.19
CA ASP A 89 -2.24 -30.74 -21.72
C ASP A 89 -2.97 -29.55 -21.06
N GLN A 90 -3.74 -28.80 -21.85
CA GLN A 90 -4.24 -27.49 -21.49
C GLN A 90 -5.76 -27.40 -21.67
N VAL A 91 -6.44 -26.90 -20.63
CA VAL A 91 -7.87 -26.56 -20.69
C VAL A 91 -8.00 -25.10 -21.10
N TRP A 92 -8.84 -24.86 -22.11
CA TRP A 92 -9.19 -23.54 -22.62
C TRP A 92 -10.68 -23.30 -22.45
N ILE A 93 -11.04 -22.10 -21.99
CA ILE A 93 -12.43 -21.69 -21.82
C ILE A 93 -12.73 -20.59 -22.82
N VAL A 94 -13.71 -20.84 -23.68
CA VAL A 94 -14.20 -19.87 -24.65
C VAL A 94 -15.43 -19.20 -24.09
N MET A 95 -15.43 -17.87 -24.05
CA MET A 95 -16.49 -17.07 -23.44
C MET A 95 -16.86 -15.86 -24.30
N GLU A 96 -17.98 -15.23 -23.96
CA GLU A 96 -18.43 -13.97 -24.54
C GLU A 96 -17.31 -12.92 -24.45
N LEU A 97 -16.97 -12.29 -25.58
CA LEU A 97 -16.03 -11.17 -25.60
C LEU A 97 -16.74 -9.90 -25.15
N LEU A 98 -16.40 -9.42 -23.96
CA LEU A 98 -16.96 -8.20 -23.38
C LEU A 98 -16.00 -7.03 -23.57
N ASN A 99 -16.40 -6.03 -24.37
CA ASN A 99 -15.70 -4.75 -24.47
C ASN A 99 -16.27 -3.76 -23.45
N SER A 100 -16.11 -4.08 -22.17
CA SER A 100 -16.78 -3.38 -21.09
C SER A 100 -15.82 -2.93 -19.99
N ARG A 101 -16.18 -1.82 -19.35
CA ARG A 101 -15.52 -1.36 -18.13
C ARG A 101 -15.81 -2.32 -16.97
N SER A 102 -14.82 -2.49 -16.10
CA SER A 102 -14.97 -3.21 -14.83
C SER A 102 -15.45 -2.29 -13.71
N LEU A 103 -15.97 -2.88 -12.63
CA LEU A 103 -16.24 -2.16 -11.38
C LEU A 103 -14.95 -1.56 -10.80
N ALA A 104 -13.80 -2.19 -10.97
CA ALA A 104 -12.51 -1.61 -10.59
C ALA A 104 -12.19 -0.31 -11.36
N ASP A 105 -12.51 -0.24 -12.65
CA ASP A 105 -12.36 0.99 -13.43
C ASP A 105 -13.32 2.07 -12.96
N LEU A 106 -14.56 1.70 -12.66
CA LEU A 106 -15.56 2.61 -12.11
C LEU A 106 -15.12 3.21 -10.77
N LEU A 107 -14.61 2.39 -9.85
CA LEU A 107 -14.13 2.84 -8.55
C LEU A 107 -12.86 3.68 -8.65
N ARG A 108 -11.98 3.41 -9.61
CA ARG A 108 -10.79 4.25 -9.85
C ARG A 108 -11.17 5.68 -10.26
N GLU A 109 -12.22 5.82 -11.05
CA GLU A 109 -12.69 7.13 -11.54
C GLU A 109 -13.53 7.87 -10.51
N GLN A 110 -14.48 7.18 -9.86
CA GLN A 110 -15.44 7.82 -8.96
C GLN A 110 -15.00 7.82 -7.50
N GLN A 111 -13.96 7.05 -7.15
CA GLN A 111 -13.48 6.75 -5.79
C GLN A 111 -14.50 6.04 -4.90
N GLN A 112 -15.78 6.42 -4.96
CA GLN A 112 -16.88 5.93 -4.14
C GLN A 112 -18.18 5.99 -4.95
N LEU A 113 -19.09 5.04 -4.71
CA LEU A 113 -20.43 5.00 -5.29
C LEU A 113 -21.49 5.38 -4.28
N SER A 114 -22.59 5.96 -4.77
CA SER A 114 -23.75 6.19 -3.93
C SER A 114 -24.35 4.86 -3.47
N VAL A 115 -24.88 4.82 -2.24
CA VAL A 115 -25.53 3.66 -1.63
C VAL A 115 -26.56 2.99 -2.58
N PRO A 116 -27.47 3.72 -3.26
CA PRO A 116 -28.44 3.10 -4.16
C PRO A 116 -27.78 2.44 -5.38
N HIS A 117 -26.69 3.03 -5.88
CA HIS A 117 -25.95 2.47 -7.01
C HIS A 117 -25.19 1.20 -6.61
N ALA A 118 -24.48 1.24 -5.48
CA ALA A 118 -23.80 0.08 -4.91
C ALA A 118 -24.79 -1.08 -4.61
N ALA A 119 -25.98 -0.77 -4.08
CA ALA A 119 -27.02 -1.76 -3.81
C ALA A 119 -27.54 -2.43 -5.09
N ARG A 120 -27.76 -1.67 -6.17
CA ARG A 120 -28.18 -2.23 -7.48
C ARG A 120 -27.12 -3.15 -8.07
N ILE A 121 -25.84 -2.75 -8.00
CA ILE A 121 -24.72 -3.60 -8.46
C ILE A 121 -24.62 -4.86 -7.60
N GLY A 122 -24.67 -4.70 -6.27
CA GLY A 122 -24.65 -5.81 -5.32
C GLY A 122 -25.76 -6.83 -5.56
N LEU A 123 -26.97 -6.36 -5.86
CA LEU A 123 -28.11 -7.22 -6.17
C LEU A 123 -27.90 -8.03 -7.46
N GLN A 124 -27.35 -7.39 -8.50
CA GLN A 124 -27.04 -8.06 -9.76
C GLN A 124 -25.94 -9.11 -9.59
N VAL A 125 -24.88 -8.78 -8.83
CA VAL A 125 -23.80 -9.72 -8.50
C VAL A 125 -24.33 -10.89 -7.68
N LEU A 126 -25.16 -10.64 -6.67
CA LEU A 126 -25.75 -11.68 -5.83
C LEU A 126 -26.63 -12.66 -6.64
N ARG A 127 -27.42 -12.16 -7.59
CA ARG A 127 -28.19 -13.01 -8.51
C ARG A 127 -27.28 -13.85 -9.40
N GLY A 128 -26.18 -13.27 -9.87
CA GLY A 128 -25.14 -14.02 -10.59
C GLY A 128 -24.54 -15.14 -9.73
N LEU A 129 -24.17 -14.84 -8.48
CA LEU A 129 -23.65 -15.84 -7.53
C LEU A 129 -24.67 -16.95 -7.25
N THR A 130 -25.94 -16.60 -7.08
CA THR A 130 -27.01 -17.57 -6.84
C THR A 130 -27.13 -18.56 -8.00
N ALA A 131 -27.15 -18.06 -9.24
CA ALA A 131 -27.18 -18.93 -10.43
C ALA A 131 -25.94 -19.83 -10.55
N VAL A 132 -24.76 -19.33 -10.14
CA VAL A 132 -23.53 -20.12 -10.09
C VAL A 132 -23.59 -21.22 -9.04
N HIS A 133 -24.09 -20.90 -7.84
CA HIS A 133 -24.23 -21.85 -6.73
C HIS A 133 -25.27 -22.93 -7.03
N GLU A 134 -26.38 -22.59 -7.67
CA GLU A 134 -27.42 -23.54 -8.12
C GLU A 134 -26.88 -24.53 -9.16
N ALA A 135 -25.90 -24.13 -9.97
CA ALA A 135 -25.19 -25.01 -10.90
C ALA A 135 -24.12 -25.89 -10.22
N GLY A 136 -23.98 -25.82 -8.88
CA GLY A 136 -23.02 -26.60 -8.10
C GLY A 136 -21.58 -26.10 -8.18
N VAL A 137 -21.38 -24.83 -8.59
CA VAL A 137 -20.07 -24.20 -8.73
C VAL A 137 -19.93 -23.05 -7.73
N LEU A 138 -18.71 -22.71 -7.34
CA LEU A 138 -18.40 -21.53 -6.54
C LEU A 138 -17.59 -20.55 -7.37
N HIS A 139 -17.78 -19.24 -7.16
CA HIS A 139 -17.06 -18.22 -7.91
C HIS A 139 -15.59 -18.10 -7.44
N ARG A 140 -15.36 -18.05 -6.13
CA ARG A 140 -14.06 -18.04 -5.43
C ARG A 140 -13.14 -16.84 -5.66
N ASP A 141 -13.43 -15.98 -6.63
CA ASP A 141 -12.67 -14.75 -6.90
C ASP A 141 -13.60 -13.53 -7.14
N VAL A 142 -14.59 -13.33 -6.27
CA VAL A 142 -15.48 -12.15 -6.38
C VAL A 142 -14.71 -10.89 -5.96
N LYS A 143 -14.57 -9.95 -6.88
CA LYS A 143 -13.89 -8.65 -6.64
C LYS A 143 -14.24 -7.65 -7.75
N PRO A 144 -13.99 -6.34 -7.57
CA PRO A 144 -14.28 -5.31 -8.58
C PRO A 144 -13.71 -5.58 -9.98
N HIS A 145 -12.56 -6.24 -10.09
CA HIS A 145 -11.94 -6.56 -11.39
C HIS A 145 -12.72 -7.62 -12.17
N ASN A 146 -13.47 -8.47 -11.47
CA ASN A 146 -14.22 -9.59 -12.05
C ASN A 146 -15.72 -9.28 -12.18
N ILE A 147 -16.10 -8.02 -11.99
CA ILE A 147 -17.46 -7.51 -12.19
C ILE A 147 -17.40 -6.54 -13.36
N LEU A 148 -18.04 -6.90 -14.47
CA LEU A 148 -18.09 -6.10 -15.69
C LEU A 148 -19.48 -5.52 -15.92
N PHE A 149 -19.57 -4.47 -16.73
CA PHE A 149 -20.85 -3.86 -17.12
C PHE A 149 -21.20 -4.13 -18.57
N ARG A 150 -22.39 -4.69 -18.83
CA ARG A 150 -22.96 -4.73 -20.19
C ARG A 150 -23.16 -3.30 -20.73
N PRO A 151 -23.27 -3.12 -22.07
CA PRO A 151 -23.55 -1.80 -22.65
C PRO A 151 -24.82 -1.12 -22.12
N ASP A 152 -25.79 -1.90 -21.63
CA ASP A 152 -27.02 -1.41 -20.99
C ASP A 152 -26.86 -1.09 -19.48
N GLY A 153 -25.63 -1.16 -18.95
CA GLY A 153 -25.30 -0.84 -17.57
C GLY A 153 -25.49 -1.99 -16.56
N ARG A 154 -25.94 -3.18 -16.98
CA ARG A 154 -26.09 -4.32 -16.06
C ARG A 154 -24.73 -4.92 -15.68
N ALA A 155 -24.50 -5.10 -14.38
CA ALA A 155 -23.34 -5.80 -13.84
C ALA A 155 -23.41 -7.31 -14.09
N LEU A 156 -22.28 -7.93 -14.38
CA LEU A 156 -22.16 -9.38 -14.56
C LEU A 156 -20.83 -9.89 -13.99
N LEU A 157 -20.81 -11.14 -13.56
CA LEU A 157 -19.63 -11.84 -13.05
C LEU A 157 -18.83 -12.49 -14.19
N MET A 158 -17.51 -12.28 -14.16
CA MET A 158 -16.53 -12.93 -15.03
C MET A 158 -15.47 -13.68 -14.21
N ASP A 159 -14.65 -14.49 -14.88
CA ASP A 159 -13.46 -15.12 -14.28
C ASP A 159 -13.75 -16.01 -13.05
N PHE A 160 -14.60 -17.01 -13.24
CA PHE A 160 -14.85 -18.06 -12.25
C PHE A 160 -13.55 -18.81 -11.91
N GLY A 161 -13.34 -19.07 -10.61
CA GLY A 161 -12.13 -19.65 -10.03
C GLY A 161 -11.91 -21.14 -10.32
N ILE A 162 -12.04 -21.55 -11.59
CA ILE A 162 -11.84 -22.93 -12.08
C ILE A 162 -10.42 -23.44 -11.78
N SER A 163 -9.47 -22.53 -11.53
CA SER A 163 -8.06 -22.81 -11.21
C SER A 163 -7.71 -22.72 -9.72
N THR A 164 -8.66 -22.52 -8.81
CA THR A 164 -8.39 -22.25 -7.37
C THR A 164 -8.23 -23.50 -6.50
N PHE A 165 -8.17 -24.70 -7.09
CA PHE A 165 -7.84 -25.89 -6.29
C PHE A 165 -6.35 -25.88 -5.97
N GLU A 166 -6.08 -25.65 -4.67
CA GLU A 166 -4.76 -25.51 -4.02
C GLU A 166 -4.12 -24.12 -4.13
N GLY A 167 -4.80 -23.11 -3.58
CA GLY A 167 -4.15 -21.88 -3.11
C GLY A 167 -4.55 -20.63 -3.89
N ALA A 168 -5.65 -19.99 -3.47
CA ALA A 168 -5.84 -18.56 -3.75
C ALA A 168 -4.78 -17.69 -3.04
N VAL A 169 -3.97 -18.32 -2.19
CA VAL A 169 -2.67 -17.89 -1.72
C VAL A 169 -1.81 -19.16 -1.65
N GLN A 170 -0.97 -19.44 -2.65
CA GLN A 170 0.21 -20.25 -2.35
C GLN A 170 1.13 -19.32 -1.58
N VAL A 171 1.32 -19.61 -0.28
CA VAL A 171 2.49 -19.11 0.43
C VAL A 171 3.65 -19.89 -0.19
N THR A 172 4.34 -19.26 -1.14
CA THR A 172 5.56 -19.85 -1.70
C THR A 172 6.56 -20.08 -0.56
N ARG A 173 7.60 -20.91 -0.75
CA ARG A 173 8.67 -21.09 0.26
C ARG A 173 9.34 -19.76 0.68
N SER A 174 9.11 -18.67 -0.07
CA SER A 174 9.52 -17.28 0.19
C SER A 174 8.44 -16.38 0.82
N HIS A 175 7.33 -16.93 1.30
CA HIS A 175 6.19 -16.20 1.91
C HIS A 175 5.50 -15.17 0.98
N GLU A 176 5.64 -15.30 -0.34
CA GLU A 176 5.00 -14.42 -1.31
C GLU A 176 3.58 -14.91 -1.60
N ILE A 177 2.59 -14.03 -1.45
CA ILE A 177 1.18 -14.34 -1.76
C ILE A 177 0.90 -14.01 -3.22
N ILE A 178 0.65 -15.04 -4.03
CA ILE A 178 0.17 -14.88 -5.40
C ILE A 178 -1.36 -14.68 -5.36
N GLY A 179 -1.85 -13.45 -5.57
CA GLY A 179 -3.29 -13.14 -5.62
C GLY A 179 -3.66 -11.78 -5.03
N THR A 180 -4.96 -11.48 -4.92
CA THR A 180 -5.47 -10.29 -4.20
C THR A 180 -6.13 -10.74 -2.88
N PRO A 181 -5.37 -10.82 -1.77
CA PRO A 181 -5.85 -11.41 -0.52
C PRO A 181 -7.01 -10.67 0.14
N HIS A 182 -7.27 -9.42 -0.24
CA HIS A 182 -8.28 -8.54 0.35
C HIS A 182 -9.71 -9.08 0.32
N TYR A 183 -10.05 -9.93 -0.66
CA TYR A 183 -11.39 -10.50 -0.83
C TYR A 183 -11.49 -11.95 -0.29
N LEU A 184 -10.37 -12.51 0.20
CA LEU A 184 -10.32 -13.88 0.67
C LEU A 184 -11.08 -14.02 1.99
N ALA A 185 -11.91 -15.05 2.10
CA ALA A 185 -12.70 -15.29 3.31
C ALA A 185 -11.83 -15.87 4.45
N PRO A 186 -12.04 -15.50 5.73
CA PRO A 186 -11.19 -15.89 6.85
C PRO A 186 -11.08 -17.41 7.04
N GLU A 187 -12.16 -18.16 6.81
CA GLU A 187 -12.20 -19.62 6.91
C GLU A 187 -11.26 -20.32 5.92
N LEU A 188 -10.86 -19.63 4.84
CA LEU A 188 -9.91 -20.15 3.85
C LEU A 188 -8.45 -20.01 4.28
N LEU A 189 -8.18 -19.26 5.35
CA LEU A 189 -6.83 -19.00 5.87
C LEU A 189 -6.37 -20.05 6.89
N SER A 190 -7.30 -20.69 7.59
CA SER A 190 -7.03 -21.57 8.74
C SER A 190 -6.78 -23.03 8.36
N ARG A 191 -6.33 -23.29 7.13
CA ARG A 191 -6.12 -24.65 6.64
C ARG A 191 -4.88 -25.28 7.27
N THR A 192 -5.10 -26.17 8.22
CA THR A 192 -4.13 -27.23 8.55
C THR A 192 -4.45 -28.46 7.71
N ALA A 193 -3.45 -29.30 7.42
CA ALA A 193 -3.63 -30.56 6.68
C ALA A 193 -4.65 -31.50 7.35
N ALA A 194 -4.94 -31.30 8.63
CA ALA A 194 -5.90 -32.07 9.42
C ALA A 194 -7.36 -31.58 9.32
N GLN A 195 -7.63 -30.34 8.87
CA GLN A 195 -8.98 -29.78 8.76
C GLN A 195 -9.14 -28.88 7.52
N PRO A 196 -9.31 -29.45 6.32
CA PRO A 196 -9.61 -28.66 5.12
C PRO A 196 -11.01 -28.05 5.25
N HIS A 197 -11.10 -26.73 5.48
CA HIS A 197 -12.33 -25.97 5.30
C HIS A 197 -12.43 -25.57 3.81
N PRO A 198 -13.31 -26.22 3.01
CA PRO A 198 -13.48 -25.87 1.61
C PRO A 198 -14.17 -24.50 1.49
N ALA A 199 -13.95 -23.81 0.36
CA ALA A 199 -14.78 -22.66 0.03
C ALA A 199 -16.25 -23.10 -0.04
N THR A 200 -17.14 -22.21 0.38
CA THR A 200 -18.59 -22.41 0.36
C THR A 200 -19.27 -21.20 -0.28
N ALA A 201 -20.59 -21.27 -0.48
CA ALA A 201 -21.38 -20.11 -0.90
C ALA A 201 -21.17 -18.91 0.04
N ALA A 202 -21.02 -19.15 1.34
CA ALA A 202 -20.75 -18.11 2.33
C ALA A 202 -19.40 -17.41 2.11
N SER A 203 -18.41 -18.07 1.50
CA SER A 203 -17.12 -17.47 1.16
C SER A 203 -17.25 -16.47 -0.01
N ASP A 204 -18.10 -16.76 -1.00
CA ASP A 204 -18.41 -15.81 -2.08
C ASP A 204 -19.22 -14.61 -1.55
N LEU A 205 -20.12 -14.84 -0.59
CA LEU A 205 -20.88 -13.78 0.08
C LEU A 205 -20.00 -12.87 0.94
N TRP A 206 -18.95 -13.40 1.57
CA TRP A 206 -17.93 -12.56 2.21
C TRP A 206 -17.26 -11.63 1.21
N ALA A 207 -16.81 -12.15 0.07
CA ALA A 207 -16.15 -11.38 -0.96
C ALA A 207 -17.08 -10.32 -1.61
N LEU A 208 -18.38 -10.62 -1.72
CA LEU A 208 -19.41 -9.62 -2.03
C LEU A 208 -19.50 -8.53 -0.95
N GLY A 209 -19.43 -8.89 0.34
CA GLY A 209 -19.39 -7.94 1.45
C GLY A 209 -18.19 -6.99 1.37
N VAL A 210 -16.99 -7.52 1.07
CA VAL A 210 -15.78 -6.70 0.86
C VAL A 210 -15.96 -5.75 -0.32
N THR A 211 -16.54 -6.25 -1.42
CA THR A 211 -16.82 -5.45 -2.62
C THR A 211 -17.84 -4.33 -2.35
N LEU A 212 -18.91 -4.62 -1.61
CA LEU A 212 -19.91 -3.62 -1.20
C LEU A 212 -19.30 -2.54 -0.31
N TYR A 213 -18.47 -2.93 0.67
CA TYR A 213 -17.73 -2.00 1.51
C TYR A 213 -16.85 -1.08 0.66
N GLU A 214 -16.06 -1.64 -0.27
CA GLU A 214 -15.17 -0.86 -1.12
C GLU A 214 -15.95 0.11 -2.03
N MET A 215 -17.10 -0.31 -2.55
CA MET A 215 -17.96 0.57 -3.34
C MET A 215 -18.43 1.79 -2.55
N VAL A 216 -18.87 1.59 -1.31
CA VAL A 216 -19.49 2.68 -0.53
C VAL A 216 -18.52 3.44 0.34
N GLU A 217 -17.35 2.91 0.70
CA GLU A 217 -16.34 3.60 1.52
C GLU A 217 -15.13 4.08 0.70
N GLY A 218 -15.01 3.65 -0.56
CA GLY A 218 -13.91 4.00 -1.46
C GLY A 218 -12.55 3.39 -1.09
N ARG A 219 -12.53 2.49 -0.11
CA ARG A 219 -11.36 1.76 0.37
C ARG A 219 -11.78 0.37 0.83
N ARG A 220 -10.84 -0.57 0.84
CA ARG A 220 -11.09 -1.94 1.32
C ARG A 220 -11.19 -1.97 2.86
N PRO A 221 -12.00 -2.87 3.44
CA PRO A 221 -12.20 -2.97 4.89
C PRO A 221 -10.96 -3.53 5.62
N PHE A 222 -10.26 -4.47 4.99
CA PHE A 222 -9.03 -5.05 5.52
C PHE A 222 -7.91 -4.72 4.54
N ASP A 223 -6.89 -4.01 4.99
CA ASP A 223 -5.74 -3.65 4.16
C ASP A 223 -4.44 -3.84 4.97
N GLY A 224 -3.33 -3.90 4.26
CA GLY A 224 -2.02 -4.20 4.83
C GLY A 224 -0.93 -3.91 3.81
N SER A 225 0.28 -3.64 4.30
CA SER A 225 1.42 -3.31 3.44
C SER A 225 1.97 -4.53 2.69
N THR A 226 1.70 -5.73 3.20
CA THR A 226 2.02 -7.00 2.56
C THR A 226 0.77 -7.87 2.44
N GLY A 227 0.77 -8.84 1.52
CA GLY A 227 -0.34 -9.79 1.43
C GLY A 227 -0.57 -10.53 2.75
N TYR A 228 0.49 -10.87 3.49
CA TYR A 228 0.38 -11.58 4.77
C TYR A 228 -0.31 -10.73 5.84
N GLU A 229 -0.04 -9.43 5.90
CA GLU A 229 -0.77 -8.51 6.78
C GLU A 229 -2.24 -8.40 6.43
N VAL A 230 -2.56 -8.37 5.14
CA VAL A 230 -3.95 -8.40 4.69
C VAL A 230 -4.64 -9.68 5.19
N LEU A 231 -3.95 -10.83 5.14
CA LEU A 231 -4.50 -12.09 5.70
C LEU A 231 -4.71 -12.03 7.21
N ILE A 232 -3.76 -11.47 7.96
CA ILE A 232 -3.91 -11.24 9.40
C ILE A 232 -5.11 -10.33 9.66
N ALA A 233 -5.22 -9.21 8.96
CA ALA A 233 -6.34 -8.27 9.12
C ALA A 233 -7.69 -8.91 8.78
N VAL A 234 -7.74 -9.70 7.71
CA VAL A 234 -8.90 -10.50 7.33
C VAL A 234 -9.27 -11.49 8.45
N ARG A 235 -8.31 -12.09 9.15
CA ARG A 235 -8.58 -13.03 10.24
C ARG A 235 -8.98 -12.36 11.55
N GLU A 236 -8.25 -11.32 11.95
CA GLU A 236 -8.20 -10.84 13.34
C GLU A 236 -8.84 -9.46 13.52
N SER A 237 -8.81 -8.59 12.50
CA SER A 237 -9.32 -7.23 12.66
C SER A 237 -10.85 -7.17 12.61
N PRO A 238 -11.49 -6.33 13.44
CA PRO A 238 -12.92 -6.04 13.30
C PRO A 238 -13.18 -5.32 11.96
N VAL A 239 -14.43 -5.39 11.47
CA VAL A 239 -14.86 -4.57 10.33
C VAL A 239 -14.75 -3.10 10.73
N PRO A 240 -14.01 -2.24 10.01
CA PRO A 240 -13.92 -0.83 10.37
C PRO A 240 -15.29 -0.16 10.24
N ALA A 241 -15.54 0.85 11.07
CA ALA A 241 -16.75 1.65 11.00
C ALA A 241 -16.95 2.21 9.59
N MET A 242 -18.19 2.11 9.09
CA MET A 242 -18.59 2.64 7.79
C MET A 242 -19.15 4.05 7.96
N GLN A 243 -18.55 5.01 7.27
CA GLN A 243 -18.97 6.41 7.35
C GLN A 243 -20.05 6.74 6.31
N TYR A 244 -20.09 6.01 5.21
CA TYR A 244 -20.87 6.36 4.01
C TYR A 244 -21.82 5.26 3.55
N ALA A 245 -21.75 4.06 4.13
CA ALA A 245 -22.60 2.93 3.75
C ALA A 245 -24.10 3.13 4.01
N GLY A 246 -24.49 4.02 4.92
CA GLY A 246 -25.90 4.33 5.21
C GLY A 246 -26.77 3.06 5.39
N PRO A 247 -27.92 2.95 4.70
CA PRO A 247 -28.77 1.75 4.73
C PRO A 247 -28.11 0.42 4.31
N LEU A 248 -26.96 0.43 3.62
CA LEU A 248 -26.22 -0.81 3.30
C LEU A 248 -25.39 -1.34 4.48
N ALA A 249 -25.08 -0.52 5.48
CA ALA A 249 -24.20 -0.90 6.59
C ALA A 249 -24.61 -2.22 7.28
N PRO A 250 -25.90 -2.46 7.61
CA PRO A 250 -26.30 -3.71 8.29
C PRO A 250 -26.06 -4.96 7.45
N LEU A 251 -26.17 -4.86 6.12
CA LEU A 251 -25.87 -5.98 5.23
C LEU A 251 -24.36 -6.24 5.18
N VAL A 252 -23.57 -5.19 4.97
CA VAL A 252 -22.11 -5.30 4.86
C VAL A 252 -21.53 -5.87 6.15
N GLU A 253 -21.98 -5.43 7.33
CA GLU A 253 -21.57 -5.99 8.62
C GLU A 253 -21.89 -7.48 8.77
N ARG A 254 -23.07 -7.91 8.31
CA ARG A 254 -23.47 -9.33 8.38
C ARG A 254 -22.70 -10.20 7.40
N LEU A 255 -22.45 -9.71 6.18
CA LEU A 255 -21.63 -10.43 5.18
C LEU A 255 -20.17 -10.56 5.64
N LEU A 256 -19.65 -9.57 6.37
CA LEU A 256 -18.28 -9.55 6.90
C LEU A 256 -18.14 -10.16 8.31
N ARG A 257 -19.10 -10.99 8.74
CA ARG A 257 -18.94 -11.85 9.92
C ARG A 257 -17.86 -12.89 9.66
N LYS A 258 -16.89 -13.01 10.58
CA LYS A 258 -15.75 -13.93 10.43
C LYS A 258 -16.23 -15.38 10.35
N ASP A 259 -17.17 -15.76 11.20
CA ASP A 259 -17.84 -17.06 11.16
C ASP A 259 -18.80 -17.14 9.96
N PRO A 260 -18.57 -18.05 8.99
CA PRO A 260 -19.43 -18.19 7.81
C PRO A 260 -20.87 -18.58 8.15
N LEU A 261 -21.13 -19.25 9.29
CA LEU A 261 -22.49 -19.63 9.72
C LEU A 261 -23.33 -18.45 10.21
N GLN A 262 -22.68 -17.32 10.52
CA GLN A 262 -23.36 -16.09 10.95
C GLN A 262 -23.65 -15.14 9.78
N ARG A 263 -23.20 -15.48 8.56
CA ARG A 263 -23.48 -14.70 7.36
C ARG A 263 -24.91 -14.99 6.87
N PRO A 264 -25.60 -14.01 6.27
CA PRO A 264 -26.91 -14.24 5.68
C PRO A 264 -26.77 -15.17 4.48
N ASP A 265 -27.79 -15.99 4.21
CA ASP A 265 -27.89 -16.70 2.94
C ASP A 265 -28.21 -15.72 1.78
N ALA A 266 -28.18 -16.23 0.55
CA ALA A 266 -28.44 -15.44 -0.64
C ALA A 266 -29.83 -14.80 -0.63
N ALA A 267 -30.86 -15.51 -0.15
CA ALA A 267 -32.22 -15.00 -0.10
C ALA A 267 -32.37 -13.84 0.90
N ALA A 268 -31.73 -13.94 2.06
CA ALA A 268 -31.70 -12.89 3.08
C ALA A 268 -30.90 -11.67 2.60
N ALA A 269 -29.73 -11.88 1.99
CA ALA A 269 -28.94 -10.81 1.40
C ALA A 269 -29.71 -10.08 0.29
N GLU A 270 -30.46 -10.81 -0.56
CA GLU A 270 -31.29 -10.22 -1.61
C GLU A 270 -32.39 -9.34 -1.03
N ARG A 271 -33.11 -9.79 0.01
CA ARG A 271 -34.13 -8.97 0.68
C ARG A 271 -33.55 -7.67 1.23
N MET A 272 -32.37 -7.73 1.84
CA MET A 272 -31.69 -6.55 2.39
C MET A 272 -31.24 -5.57 1.30
N LEU A 273 -30.69 -6.07 0.18
CA LEU A 273 -30.33 -5.22 -0.97
C LEU A 273 -31.58 -4.59 -1.60
N GLN A 274 -32.65 -5.36 -1.75
CA GLN A 274 -33.90 -4.86 -2.30
C GLN A 274 -34.51 -3.75 -1.45
N ALA A 275 -34.47 -3.87 -0.11
CA ALA A 275 -34.94 -2.82 0.80
C ALA A 275 -34.24 -1.47 0.53
N VAL A 276 -32.91 -1.48 0.43
CA VAL A 276 -32.13 -0.27 0.11
C VAL A 276 -32.49 0.30 -1.27
N THR A 277 -32.74 -0.55 -2.26
CA THR A 277 -33.13 -0.07 -3.60
C THR A 277 -34.56 0.46 -3.69
N ARG A 278 -35.44 0.05 -2.77
CA ARG A 278 -36.86 0.46 -2.72
C ARG A 278 -37.08 1.75 -1.93
N ASP A 279 -36.38 1.94 -0.82
CA ASP A 279 -36.53 3.14 0.02
C ASP A 279 -36.15 4.43 -0.75
N VAL A 280 -35.22 4.32 -1.71
CA VAL A 280 -34.80 5.43 -2.57
C VAL A 280 -35.83 5.75 -3.68
N ALA A 281 -36.67 4.77 -4.05
CA ALA A 281 -37.76 5.00 -5.00
C ALA A 281 -38.95 5.75 -4.36
N LEU A 282 -39.02 5.80 -3.03
CA LEU A 282 -40.05 6.53 -2.28
C LEU A 282 -39.63 7.97 -1.92
N ASP A 283 -38.32 8.28 -1.91
CA ASP A 283 -37.76 9.62 -1.71
C ASP A 283 -37.26 10.26 -3.01
N THR A 284 -38.10 10.28 -4.05
CA THR A 284 -37.90 11.21 -5.16
C THR A 284 -38.58 12.55 -4.79
N PRO A 285 -37.86 13.66 -4.59
CA PRO A 285 -38.49 14.97 -4.69
C PRO A 285 -39.02 15.06 -6.11
N ALA A 286 -40.32 15.30 -6.26
CA ALA A 286 -40.90 15.64 -7.55
C ALA A 286 -40.06 16.77 -8.17
N GLY A 287 -39.31 16.46 -9.23
CA GLY A 287 -38.58 17.47 -9.99
C GLY A 287 -39.56 18.54 -10.49
N PRO A 288 -39.11 19.79 -10.70
CA PRO A 288 -39.99 20.88 -11.08
C PRO A 288 -40.72 20.53 -12.38
N ARG A 289 -42.05 20.50 -12.29
CA ARG A 289 -42.95 20.33 -13.44
C ARG A 289 -42.65 21.45 -14.45
N PRO A 290 -42.63 21.18 -15.77
CA PRO A 290 -42.49 22.24 -16.77
C PRO A 290 -43.61 23.27 -16.58
N PRO A 291 -43.32 24.58 -16.69
CA PRO A 291 -44.35 25.59 -16.53
C PRO A 291 -45.39 25.45 -17.64
N GLU A 292 -46.65 25.36 -17.22
CA GLU A 292 -47.82 25.46 -18.08
C GLU A 292 -47.85 26.87 -18.73
N PRO A 293 -48.18 27.00 -20.03
CA PRO A 293 -48.12 28.30 -20.70
C PRO A 293 -49.19 29.24 -20.15
N ALA A 294 -48.73 30.31 -19.48
CA ALA A 294 -49.59 31.39 -19.01
C ALA A 294 -50.22 32.15 -20.17
N ARG A 295 -51.53 32.37 -20.09
CA ARG A 295 -52.31 33.21 -21.00
C ARG A 295 -51.82 34.66 -20.94
N GLN A 296 -51.70 35.28 -22.11
CA GLN A 296 -51.28 36.67 -22.28
C GLN A 296 -52.46 37.62 -22.10
N ASP A 297 -52.30 38.64 -21.26
CA ASP A 297 -53.09 39.87 -21.33
C ASP A 297 -52.25 41.00 -21.98
N PRO A 298 -52.85 41.88 -22.81
CA PRO A 298 -52.13 42.86 -23.61
C PRO A 298 -51.73 44.14 -22.84
N PRO A 299 -50.73 44.90 -23.32
CA PRO A 299 -50.11 45.99 -22.57
C PRO A 299 -50.70 47.37 -22.92
N PRO A 300 -50.48 48.39 -22.07
CA PRO A 300 -50.48 49.79 -22.51
C PRO A 300 -49.05 50.35 -22.66
N ALA A 301 -48.88 51.00 -23.82
CA ALA A 301 -47.95 52.05 -24.23
C ALA A 301 -47.55 53.07 -23.13
N ALA A 302 -46.47 53.87 -23.20
CA ALA A 302 -45.43 54.16 -24.19
C ALA A 302 -44.33 55.02 -23.51
N GLY A 303 -43.16 55.10 -24.15
CA GLY A 303 -42.41 56.37 -24.26
C GLY A 303 -41.04 56.42 -23.59
N GLY A 304 -40.02 56.81 -24.37
CA GLY A 304 -38.81 57.46 -23.85
C GLY A 304 -37.48 56.86 -24.30
N ARG A 305 -36.79 57.57 -25.20
CA ARG A 305 -35.50 57.26 -25.82
C ARG A 305 -34.27 57.48 -24.90
N PRO A 306 -33.05 57.02 -25.32
CA PRO A 306 -31.87 56.84 -24.48
C PRO A 306 -30.91 58.04 -24.48
N GLN A 307 -30.04 58.16 -23.47
CA GLN A 307 -28.83 59.00 -23.52
C GLN A 307 -27.61 58.38 -22.83
N VAL A 308 -26.48 58.67 -23.46
CA VAL A 308 -25.12 58.20 -23.23
C VAL A 308 -24.28 59.32 -22.60
N ARG A 309 -23.23 58.92 -21.85
CA ARG A 309 -21.96 59.62 -21.49
C ARG A 309 -21.83 60.29 -20.10
N ALA A 310 -20.80 59.80 -19.37
CA ALA A 310 -19.66 60.48 -18.71
C ALA A 310 -19.94 61.76 -17.88
N ARG A 311 -19.39 61.99 -16.67
CA ARG A 311 -17.96 61.94 -16.27
C ARG A 311 -17.83 62.38 -14.79
N ARG A 312 -16.87 61.79 -14.04
CA ARG A 312 -15.98 62.36 -12.98
C ARG A 312 -16.53 63.02 -11.69
N ARG A 313 -16.01 62.54 -10.54
CA ARG A 313 -15.12 63.23 -9.56
C ARG A 313 -14.65 62.16 -8.54
N ARG A 314 -13.37 61.73 -8.47
CA ARG A 314 -12.14 62.37 -7.94
C ARG A 314 -12.24 62.64 -6.43
N ASP A 315 -11.58 61.82 -5.61
CA ASP A 315 -10.49 62.30 -4.75
C ASP A 315 -9.51 61.20 -4.27
N ARG A 316 -8.26 61.43 -4.71
CA ARG A 316 -6.91 61.32 -4.12
C ARG A 316 -6.85 60.85 -2.63
N TRP A 317 -5.80 60.20 -2.10
CA TRP A 317 -4.34 60.47 -2.08
C TRP A 317 -3.56 59.12 -2.01
N ALA A 318 -2.64 58.77 -2.93
CA ALA A 318 -1.16 58.93 -2.88
C ALA A 318 -0.47 58.29 -1.63
N VAL A 319 0.19 57.10 -1.58
CA VAL A 319 1.23 56.40 -2.42
C VAL A 319 2.64 57.02 -2.14
N PRO A 320 3.85 56.38 -2.19
CA PRO A 320 4.35 54.97 -2.14
C PRO A 320 5.79 54.70 -1.54
N VAL A 321 6.31 53.45 -1.74
CA VAL A 321 7.72 52.92 -1.88
C VAL A 321 8.67 52.97 -0.65
N ALA A 322 9.74 52.16 -0.45
CA ALA A 322 10.54 51.25 -1.29
C ALA A 322 11.54 50.40 -0.45
N VAL A 323 11.89 49.21 -0.99
CA VAL A 323 13.26 48.63 -1.16
C VAL A 323 14.01 47.96 0.03
N LEU A 324 14.15 46.63 -0.13
CA LEU A 324 15.30 45.70 0.00
C LEU A 324 16.41 45.83 1.09
N CYS A 325 16.75 44.63 1.58
CA CYS A 325 18.09 44.04 1.83
C CYS A 325 18.72 44.09 3.24
N THR A 326 18.85 42.87 3.82
CA THR A 326 20.04 42.26 4.47
C THR A 326 20.82 43.02 5.56
N ALA A 327 20.93 42.42 6.76
CA ALA A 327 22.19 41.93 7.35
C ALA A 327 22.01 41.58 8.85
N LEU A 328 22.76 40.57 9.28
CA LEU A 328 22.83 40.04 10.64
C LEU A 328 23.58 40.98 11.61
N LEU A 329 23.34 40.73 12.91
CA LEU A 329 24.14 41.06 14.10
C LEU A 329 23.99 42.46 14.71
N ALA A 330 23.27 42.52 15.84
CA ALA A 330 23.68 43.11 17.12
C ALA A 330 22.47 42.99 18.06
N GLY A 331 22.62 42.39 19.25
CA GLY A 331 22.92 43.20 20.43
C GLY A 331 21.63 43.91 20.88
N GLY A 332 20.85 43.38 21.83
CA GLY A 332 21.32 43.01 23.15
C GLY A 332 20.84 44.09 24.12
N ALA A 333 19.80 43.78 24.89
CA ALA A 333 19.50 44.44 26.14
C ALA A 333 18.53 43.53 26.90
N TRP A 334 19.04 42.80 27.89
CA TRP A 334 18.84 43.11 29.31
C TRP A 334 19.76 42.18 30.11
N TYR A 335 20.83 42.78 30.62
CA TYR A 335 21.87 42.28 31.53
C TYR A 335 21.51 42.92 32.90
N VAL A 336 21.26 42.19 34.01
CA VAL A 336 22.21 41.71 35.05
C VAL A 336 22.06 42.42 36.41
N TRP A 337 22.10 41.62 37.48
CA TRP A 337 23.09 41.65 38.59
C TRP A 337 22.79 40.47 39.53
N GLY A 338 23.74 39.77 40.17
CA GLY A 338 25.21 39.85 40.30
C GLY A 338 25.58 38.80 41.39
N GLN A 339 26.52 37.89 41.13
CA GLN A 339 27.88 37.80 41.75
C GLN A 339 27.88 37.83 43.30
N GLN A 340 28.63 36.99 44.05
CA GLN A 340 30.04 36.64 43.83
C GLN A 340 30.57 35.56 44.82
N ASP A 341 31.49 34.72 44.31
CA ASP A 341 32.69 34.04 44.85
C ASP A 341 32.77 33.32 46.22
N GLY A 342 33.53 32.19 46.23
CA GLY A 342 34.36 31.82 47.39
C GLY A 342 34.64 30.33 47.61
N THR A 343 35.84 29.90 47.24
CA THR A 343 36.55 28.63 47.45
C THR A 343 36.66 28.10 48.89
N GLY A 344 36.82 26.77 49.09
CA GLY A 344 37.60 26.22 50.22
C GLY A 344 37.17 24.87 50.83
N THR A 345 38.02 23.86 50.62
CA THR A 345 38.22 22.54 51.27
C THR A 345 37.80 22.34 52.74
N GLY A 346 37.43 21.10 53.11
CA GLY A 346 37.54 20.60 54.50
C GLY A 346 36.63 19.42 54.84
N ASP A 347 37.17 18.49 55.61
CA ASP A 347 36.76 17.10 55.85
C ASP A 347 35.66 16.89 56.93
N ASP A 348 35.28 15.63 57.06
CA ASP A 348 34.80 14.93 58.27
C ASP A 348 33.32 14.92 58.73
N THR A 349 32.76 13.72 58.55
CA THR A 349 32.07 12.82 59.50
C THR A 349 30.79 13.22 60.28
N ALA A 350 29.84 12.26 60.19
CA ALA A 350 29.04 11.65 61.26
C ALA A 350 27.57 12.09 61.52
N HIS A 351 26.71 11.09 61.24
CA HIS A 351 25.61 10.56 62.08
C HIS A 351 24.22 11.23 62.04
N GLY A 352 23.20 10.45 61.67
CA GLY A 352 21.81 10.76 62.06
C GLY A 352 20.68 10.13 61.24
N LYS A 353 20.52 8.80 61.34
CA LYS A 353 19.32 7.97 61.11
C LYS A 353 18.06 8.61 60.48
N GLY A 354 17.69 8.06 59.32
CA GLY A 354 16.47 7.26 59.20
C GLY A 354 15.19 8.00 58.81
N THR A 355 14.84 7.96 57.53
CA THR A 355 13.48 7.60 57.11
C THR A 355 13.50 7.03 55.70
N THR A 356 13.01 5.81 55.60
CA THR A 356 12.73 5.08 54.37
C THR A 356 11.71 5.84 53.53
N GLY A 357 12.16 6.33 52.38
CA GLY A 357 11.31 6.82 51.29
C GLY A 357 12.06 6.52 50.00
N GLY A 358 11.81 5.34 49.42
CA GLY A 358 12.49 4.88 48.22
C GLY A 358 12.30 5.87 47.07
N SER A 359 13.36 6.60 46.73
CA SER A 359 13.53 7.12 45.38
C SER A 359 13.84 5.92 44.50
N GLY A 360 12.82 5.37 43.85
CA GLY A 360 12.99 4.33 42.85
C GLY A 360 13.97 4.83 41.79
N ALA A 361 15.20 4.30 41.81
CA ALA A 361 16.03 4.29 40.63
C ALA A 361 15.19 3.67 39.52
N ALA A 362 14.91 4.44 38.45
CA ALA A 362 14.19 3.91 37.30
C ALA A 362 14.90 2.63 36.86
N SER A 363 14.20 1.50 36.96
CA SER A 363 14.72 0.22 36.51
C SER A 363 15.00 0.32 35.01
N THR A 364 16.20 -0.05 34.57
CA THR A 364 16.56 -0.10 33.14
C THR A 364 15.56 -0.98 32.38
N PHE A 365 15.35 -0.71 31.08
CA PHE A 365 14.37 -1.46 30.29
C PHE A 365 14.60 -2.98 30.34
N SER A 366 15.87 -3.41 30.36
CA SER A 366 16.31 -4.81 30.55
C SER A 366 15.91 -5.44 31.89
N ALA A 367 15.66 -4.65 32.93
CA ALA A 367 15.21 -5.17 34.22
C ALA A 367 13.74 -5.63 34.18
N THR A 368 12.97 -5.15 33.20
CA THR A 368 11.54 -5.47 33.05
C THR A 368 11.24 -6.31 31.80
N HIS A 369 12.19 -6.40 30.86
CA HIS A 369 12.05 -7.12 29.60
C HIS A 369 13.16 -8.16 29.44
N GLN A 370 12.78 -9.41 29.16
CA GLN A 370 13.72 -10.52 28.95
C GLN A 370 14.34 -10.53 27.56
N VAL A 371 13.69 -9.88 26.58
CA VAL A 371 14.07 -9.85 25.17
C VAL A 371 13.84 -8.45 24.63
N LEU A 372 14.81 -7.93 23.86
CA LEU A 372 14.67 -6.70 23.09
C LEU A 372 14.39 -7.04 21.62
N ARG A 373 13.25 -6.58 21.10
CA ARG A 373 12.79 -6.78 19.73
C ARG A 373 13.06 -5.54 18.91
N ILE A 374 13.88 -5.68 17.88
CA ILE A 374 14.35 -4.58 17.03
C ILE A 374 13.77 -4.74 15.62
N GLY A 375 12.91 -3.81 15.21
CA GLY A 375 12.35 -3.79 13.86
C GLY A 375 13.32 -3.21 12.84
N VAL A 376 13.67 -3.99 11.81
CA VAL A 376 14.53 -3.57 10.68
C VAL A 376 13.90 -3.95 9.34
N LYS A 377 14.31 -3.26 8.27
CA LYS A 377 13.99 -3.68 6.88
C LYS A 377 14.90 -4.80 6.42
N GLN A 378 14.53 -5.49 5.34
CA GLN A 378 15.24 -6.68 4.84
C GLN A 378 15.96 -6.46 3.50
N ASP A 379 15.74 -5.32 2.86
CA ASP A 379 15.94 -5.10 1.43
C ASP A 379 16.77 -3.85 1.11
N GLN A 380 17.50 -3.30 2.09
CA GLN A 380 18.26 -2.06 1.94
C GLN A 380 19.77 -2.34 2.04
N PRO A 381 20.48 -2.45 0.90
CA PRO A 381 21.93 -2.67 0.89
C PRO A 381 22.67 -1.62 1.74
N GLY A 382 23.66 -2.06 2.52
CA GLY A 382 24.39 -1.22 3.48
C GLY A 382 23.66 -1.04 4.81
N LEU A 383 22.37 -0.71 4.80
CA LEU A 383 21.59 -0.43 6.01
C LEU A 383 21.11 -1.70 6.73
N SER A 384 20.30 -2.52 6.06
CA SER A 384 19.82 -3.79 6.60
C SER A 384 19.35 -4.71 5.47
N VAL A 385 19.98 -5.88 5.38
CA VAL A 385 19.64 -6.94 4.43
C VAL A 385 19.43 -8.24 5.18
N GLN A 386 18.39 -8.98 4.80
CA GLN A 386 18.16 -10.31 5.34
C GLN A 386 18.93 -11.36 4.53
N ASP A 387 19.73 -12.16 5.24
CA ASP A 387 20.50 -13.29 4.73
C ASP A 387 20.08 -14.56 5.48
N GLY A 388 19.26 -15.38 4.82
CA GLY A 388 18.60 -16.52 5.43
C GLY A 388 17.71 -16.11 6.62
N SER A 389 18.00 -16.63 7.81
CA SER A 389 17.30 -16.31 9.05
C SER A 389 17.91 -15.13 9.81
N THR A 390 18.98 -14.51 9.29
CA THR A 390 19.72 -13.44 9.98
C THR A 390 19.63 -12.12 9.25
N PHE A 391 19.79 -11.02 9.97
CA PHE A 391 19.95 -9.69 9.39
C PHE A 391 21.40 -9.24 9.49
N LYS A 392 21.85 -8.46 8.50
CA LYS A 392 23.18 -7.85 8.47
C LYS A 392 23.10 -6.43 7.93
N GLY A 393 23.95 -5.55 8.42
CA GLY A 393 24.07 -4.16 7.94
C GLY A 393 24.27 -3.17 9.07
N PHE A 394 24.36 -1.89 8.70
CA PHE A 394 24.56 -0.78 9.61
C PHE A 394 23.49 -0.69 10.71
N GLU A 395 22.20 -0.76 10.36
CA GLU A 395 21.09 -0.64 11.32
C GLU A 395 21.02 -1.85 12.27
N VAL A 396 21.47 -3.02 11.79
CA VAL A 396 21.53 -4.25 12.58
C VAL A 396 22.63 -4.15 13.64
N ASP A 397 23.85 -3.78 13.23
CA ASP A 397 24.95 -3.63 14.18
C ASP A 397 24.70 -2.44 15.13
N LEU A 398 24.10 -1.35 14.65
CA LEU A 398 23.68 -0.24 15.50
C LEU A 398 22.62 -0.69 16.52
N GLY A 399 21.65 -1.49 16.11
CA GLY A 399 20.65 -2.08 17.01
C GLY A 399 21.29 -2.94 18.10
N LYS A 400 22.34 -3.71 17.77
CA LYS A 400 23.12 -4.49 18.75
C LYS A 400 23.91 -3.59 19.71
N GLU A 401 24.52 -2.52 19.22
CA GLU A 401 25.20 -1.52 20.06
C GLU A 401 24.22 -0.91 21.07
N ILE A 402 23.04 -0.49 20.59
CA ILE A 402 21.96 0.03 21.43
C ILE A 402 21.58 -1.02 22.47
N ALA A 403 21.26 -2.25 22.06
CA ALA A 403 20.86 -3.34 22.96
C ALA A 403 21.84 -3.56 24.12
N ARG A 404 23.15 -3.55 23.83
CA ARG A 404 24.19 -3.69 24.85
C ARG A 404 24.19 -2.54 25.85
N HIS A 405 23.98 -1.32 25.38
CA HIS A 405 23.87 -0.14 26.26
C HIS A 405 22.60 -0.18 27.12
N LEU A 406 21.53 -0.81 26.65
CA LEU A 406 20.33 -1.07 27.45
C LEU A 406 20.49 -2.28 28.41
N GLY A 407 21.61 -3.01 28.33
CA GLY A 407 21.91 -4.16 29.20
C GLY A 407 21.34 -5.49 28.73
N PHE A 408 21.13 -5.66 27.41
CA PHE A 408 20.75 -6.95 26.82
C PHE A 408 21.98 -7.69 26.27
N ASP A 409 22.04 -8.99 26.51
CA ASP A 409 22.99 -9.92 25.88
C ASP A 409 22.55 -10.26 24.44
N GLU A 410 23.48 -10.75 23.60
CA GLU A 410 23.18 -11.02 22.18
C GLU A 410 22.05 -12.03 21.97
N ASP A 411 21.94 -13.03 22.85
CA ASP A 411 20.90 -14.05 22.81
C ASP A 411 19.54 -13.55 23.32
N GLN A 412 19.49 -12.34 23.88
CA GLN A 412 18.27 -11.61 24.27
C GLN A 412 17.81 -10.61 23.20
N VAL A 413 18.55 -10.46 22.09
CA VAL A 413 18.15 -9.56 20.99
C VAL A 413 17.45 -10.35 19.90
N ARG A 414 16.30 -9.84 19.44
CA ARG A 414 15.52 -10.43 18.33
C ARG A 414 15.26 -9.38 17.27
N PHE A 415 15.78 -9.60 16.07
CA PHE A 415 15.43 -8.77 14.92
C PHE A 415 14.11 -9.24 14.31
N VAL A 416 13.20 -8.30 14.09
CA VAL A 416 11.91 -8.54 13.44
C VAL A 416 11.83 -7.76 12.14
N ARG A 417 11.22 -8.36 11.13
CA ARG A 417 11.04 -7.71 9.83
C ARG A 417 9.92 -6.68 9.91
N VAL A 418 10.24 -5.44 9.57
CA VAL A 418 9.26 -4.37 9.34
C VAL A 418 9.44 -3.75 7.96
N ASN A 419 8.47 -2.94 7.53
CA ASN A 419 8.53 -2.14 6.32
C ASN A 419 7.96 -0.74 6.59
N SER A 420 8.01 0.15 5.59
CA SER A 420 7.55 1.54 5.76
C SER A 420 6.08 1.67 6.14
N GLY A 421 5.23 0.69 5.81
CA GLY A 421 3.80 0.71 6.00
C GLY A 421 3.30 0.10 7.31
N ASN A 422 4.08 -0.77 7.97
CA ASN A 422 3.68 -1.47 9.20
C ASN A 422 4.52 -1.10 10.43
N ARG A 423 5.66 -0.42 10.25
CA ARG A 423 6.66 -0.24 11.32
C ARG A 423 6.13 0.48 12.57
N SER A 424 5.15 1.37 12.45
CA SER A 424 4.50 2.01 13.59
C SER A 424 3.53 1.08 14.33
N ASP A 425 2.82 0.21 13.61
CA ASP A 425 1.90 -0.76 14.22
C ASP A 425 2.66 -1.84 15.00
N TYR A 426 3.90 -2.13 14.61
CA TYR A 426 4.78 -3.03 15.37
C TYR A 426 5.20 -2.47 16.72
N LEU A 427 5.29 -1.13 16.85
CA LEU A 427 5.61 -0.47 18.12
C LEU A 427 4.40 -0.44 19.06
N LYS A 428 3.19 -0.38 18.52
CA LYS A 428 1.94 -0.30 19.31
C LYS A 428 1.44 -1.61 19.86
N ALA A 429 1.83 -2.71 19.21
CA ALA A 429 1.38 -4.04 19.59
C ALA A 429 2.42 -4.68 20.52
N ALA A 430 1.97 -5.05 21.71
CA ALA A 430 2.79 -5.80 22.66
C ALA A 430 3.45 -7.00 21.96
N ASP A 431 4.72 -7.24 22.31
CA ASP A 431 5.54 -8.36 21.82
C ASP A 431 5.90 -8.37 20.32
N ARG A 432 5.67 -7.28 19.57
CA ARG A 432 6.06 -7.20 18.15
C ARG A 432 7.40 -6.52 17.91
N ALA A 433 7.58 -5.28 18.38
CA ALA A 433 8.86 -4.58 18.37
C ALA A 433 8.89 -3.56 19.52
N ASP A 434 10.03 -3.42 20.18
CA ASP A 434 10.23 -2.44 21.24
C ASP A 434 10.85 -1.15 20.67
N ILE A 435 11.75 -1.31 19.70
CA ILE A 435 12.37 -0.22 18.93
C ILE A 435 12.39 -0.54 17.44
N VAL A 436 12.43 0.48 16.58
CA VAL A 436 12.53 0.32 15.11
C VAL A 436 13.67 1.16 14.54
N LEU A 437 14.59 0.50 13.81
CA LEU A 437 15.66 1.07 13.00
C LEU A 437 15.46 0.62 11.54
N ALA A 438 14.62 1.33 10.79
CA ALA A 438 14.13 0.89 9.48
C ALA A 438 14.13 2.03 8.46
N SER A 439 15.21 2.79 8.42
CA SER A 439 15.34 4.07 7.71
C SER A 439 14.10 4.94 7.98
N TYR A 440 13.80 5.13 9.26
CA TYR A 440 12.59 5.80 9.69
C TYR A 440 12.87 7.30 9.82
N SER A 441 12.54 8.04 8.77
CA SER A 441 12.77 9.49 8.77
C SER A 441 11.96 10.15 9.88
N ILE A 442 12.68 10.90 10.71
CA ILE A 442 12.17 11.77 11.77
C ILE A 442 11.32 12.87 11.13
N ASN A 443 10.09 13.04 11.63
CA ASN A 443 9.17 14.07 11.17
C ASN A 443 8.10 14.31 12.25
N ASP A 444 7.85 15.57 12.60
CA ASP A 444 6.91 15.94 13.68
C ASP A 444 5.44 15.56 13.38
N GLU A 445 5.01 15.66 12.12
CA GLU A 445 3.68 15.18 11.71
C GLU A 445 3.56 13.67 11.87
N ARG A 446 4.68 12.97 11.61
CA ARG A 446 4.78 11.53 11.71
C ARG A 446 4.80 11.06 13.15
N GLU A 447 5.53 11.71 14.06
CA GLU A 447 5.47 11.44 15.50
C GLU A 447 4.02 11.45 15.99
N LYS A 448 3.25 12.48 15.61
CA LYS A 448 1.83 12.62 15.96
C LYS A 448 0.95 11.53 15.32
N LYS A 449 1.08 11.33 14.01
CA LYS A 449 0.23 10.42 13.25
C LYS A 449 0.47 8.96 13.59
N ASP A 450 1.74 8.60 13.68
CA ASP A 450 2.16 7.23 13.91
C ASP A 450 2.15 6.89 15.40
N GLY A 451 2.04 7.87 16.30
CA GLY A 451 2.02 7.65 17.75
C GLY A 451 3.38 7.17 18.27
N VAL A 452 4.45 7.74 17.71
CA VAL A 452 5.84 7.33 18.00
C VAL A 452 6.67 8.51 18.46
N VAL A 453 7.73 8.23 19.18
CA VAL A 453 8.80 9.18 19.50
C VAL A 453 10.12 8.69 18.91
N PHE A 454 10.95 9.61 18.43
CA PHE A 454 12.26 9.27 17.87
C PHE A 454 13.40 9.61 18.84
N ALA A 455 14.44 8.78 18.86
CA ALA A 455 15.76 9.13 19.33
C ALA A 455 16.73 9.16 18.13
N GLY A 456 17.58 10.19 18.02
CA GLY A 456 18.46 10.36 16.86
C GLY A 456 18.56 11.82 16.40
N PRO A 457 18.88 12.07 15.12
CA PRO A 457 19.12 11.09 14.07
C PRO A 457 20.39 10.26 14.24
N TYR A 458 20.37 8.99 13.83
CA TYR A 458 21.57 8.15 13.73
C TYR A 458 22.22 8.18 12.34
N TYR A 459 21.54 8.71 11.33
CA TYR A 459 22.05 8.88 9.97
C TYR A 459 21.34 10.06 9.31
N GLN A 460 22.05 10.83 8.48
CA GLN A 460 21.45 11.90 7.67
C GLN A 460 21.48 11.48 6.21
N ALA A 461 20.31 11.15 5.68
CA ALA A 461 20.13 10.76 4.28
C ALA A 461 19.99 11.99 3.39
N LEU A 462 20.65 11.97 2.24
CA LEU A 462 20.41 12.91 1.15
C LEU A 462 19.39 12.30 0.18
N LYS A 463 18.81 13.15 -0.66
CA LYS A 463 17.94 12.69 -1.74
C LYS A 463 18.77 12.13 -2.90
N GLY A 464 18.28 11.06 -3.51
CA GLY A 464 18.91 10.41 -4.65
C GLY A 464 17.90 9.92 -5.70
N LEU A 465 18.41 9.71 -6.92
CA LEU A 465 17.67 9.01 -7.98
C LEU A 465 18.50 7.84 -8.47
N LEU A 466 17.88 6.66 -8.50
CA LEU A 466 18.40 5.51 -9.23
C LEU A 466 17.82 5.55 -10.64
N VAL A 467 18.65 5.68 -11.66
CA VAL A 467 18.22 5.81 -13.06
C VAL A 467 18.75 4.68 -13.94
N ARG A 468 18.07 4.42 -15.07
CA ARG A 468 18.58 3.47 -16.07
C ARG A 468 19.88 3.99 -16.68
N LYS A 469 20.88 3.12 -16.76
CA LYS A 469 22.22 3.45 -17.25
C LYS A 469 22.24 3.73 -18.76
N ASN A 470 21.36 3.09 -19.52
CA ASN A 470 21.25 3.24 -20.98
C ASN A 470 20.39 4.44 -21.41
N ARG A 471 20.15 5.40 -20.51
CA ARG A 471 19.38 6.62 -20.79
C ARG A 471 20.22 7.86 -20.48
N PRO A 472 20.01 8.98 -21.20
CA PRO A 472 20.82 10.18 -21.07
C PRO A 472 20.38 11.06 -19.89
N TYR A 473 20.10 10.46 -18.72
CA TYR A 473 19.75 11.23 -17.52
C TYR A 473 20.97 11.40 -16.64
N ASN A 474 21.38 12.63 -16.38
CA ASN A 474 22.51 12.99 -15.52
C ASN A 474 22.08 13.87 -14.35
N ASP A 475 20.94 14.56 -14.49
CA ASP A 475 20.30 15.32 -13.41
C ASP A 475 18.77 15.29 -13.51
N VAL A 476 18.09 15.99 -12.59
CA VAL A 476 16.62 16.10 -12.56
C VAL A 476 16.07 16.85 -13.78
N SER A 477 16.84 17.78 -14.35
CA SER A 477 16.42 18.55 -15.53
C SER A 477 16.32 17.69 -16.78
N ASP A 478 17.22 16.71 -16.97
CA ASP A 478 17.12 15.72 -18.05
C ASP A 478 15.82 14.91 -17.97
N LEU A 479 15.39 14.56 -16.75
CA LEU A 479 14.10 13.90 -16.53
C LEU A 479 12.93 14.84 -16.83
N ARG A 480 12.98 16.11 -16.39
CA ARG A 480 11.94 17.10 -16.72
C ARG A 480 11.77 17.29 -18.22
N ASN A 481 12.87 17.22 -18.97
CA ASN A 481 12.88 17.41 -20.42
C ASN A 481 12.39 16.18 -21.21
N ASP A 482 12.22 15.02 -20.57
CA ASP A 482 11.70 13.80 -21.19
C ASP A 482 10.33 13.40 -20.59
N PRO A 483 9.20 13.90 -21.14
CA PRO A 483 7.86 13.62 -20.60
C PRO A 483 7.47 12.14 -20.64
N SER A 484 8.18 11.31 -21.42
CA SER A 484 7.96 9.87 -21.47
C SER A 484 8.57 9.14 -20.26
N ALA A 485 9.58 9.74 -19.62
CA ALA A 485 10.26 9.17 -18.47
C ALA A 485 9.37 9.19 -17.24
N LYS A 486 9.08 8.01 -16.67
CA LYS A 486 8.37 7.92 -15.40
C LYS A 486 9.34 7.80 -14.22
N VAL A 487 9.05 8.57 -13.18
CA VAL A 487 9.79 8.60 -11.92
C VAL A 487 8.96 7.92 -10.85
N CYS A 488 9.44 6.79 -10.35
CA CYS A 488 8.72 5.97 -9.40
C CYS A 488 9.15 6.27 -7.96
N THR A 489 8.21 6.25 -7.02
CA THR A 489 8.52 6.13 -5.60
C THR A 489 7.43 5.38 -4.85
N ALA A 490 7.72 4.98 -3.60
CA ALA A 490 6.74 4.31 -2.76
C ALA A 490 5.62 5.29 -2.35
N ARG A 491 4.37 4.82 -2.34
CA ARG A 491 3.21 5.56 -1.83
C ARG A 491 3.45 6.03 -0.40
N LYS A 492 3.03 7.25 -0.07
CA LYS A 492 3.20 7.88 1.26
C LYS A 492 4.66 8.08 1.67
N SER A 493 5.62 7.91 0.76
CA SER A 493 6.98 8.36 1.01
C SER A 493 7.05 9.89 0.93
N VAL A 494 8.04 10.45 1.61
CA VAL A 494 8.44 11.87 1.48
C VAL A 494 8.72 12.28 0.03
N TYR A 495 9.08 11.32 -0.83
CA TYR A 495 9.36 11.53 -2.24
C TYR A 495 8.11 11.74 -3.10
N GLU A 496 6.91 11.36 -2.61
CA GLU A 496 5.65 11.62 -3.32
C GLU A 496 5.41 13.13 -3.50
N THR A 497 5.69 13.92 -2.47
CA THR A 497 5.59 15.38 -2.55
C THR A 497 6.80 15.99 -3.25
N TRP A 498 8.01 15.49 -2.96
CA TRP A 498 9.22 16.00 -3.61
C TRP A 498 9.20 15.88 -5.14
N ILE A 499 8.81 14.73 -5.72
CA ILE A 499 8.71 14.56 -7.19
C ILE A 499 7.77 15.60 -7.81
N ARG A 500 6.65 15.91 -7.14
CA ARG A 500 5.70 16.92 -7.63
C ARG A 500 6.30 18.32 -7.60
N ASN A 501 7.01 18.66 -6.52
CA ASN A 501 7.66 19.96 -6.34
C ASN A 501 8.80 20.18 -7.33
N GLU A 502 9.46 19.11 -7.77
CA GLU A 502 10.50 19.15 -8.81
C GLU A 502 9.97 19.32 -10.24
N GLY A 503 8.67 19.55 -10.41
CA GLY A 503 8.05 19.72 -11.74
C GLY A 503 7.83 18.40 -12.49
N LEU A 504 7.98 17.25 -11.82
CA LEU A 504 7.83 15.92 -12.42
C LEU A 504 6.44 15.30 -12.14
N ALA A 505 5.44 16.11 -11.78
CA ALA A 505 4.12 15.63 -11.37
C ALA A 505 3.43 14.74 -12.43
N GLY A 506 3.54 15.07 -13.72
CA GLY A 506 3.00 14.26 -14.83
C GLY A 506 3.78 12.97 -15.13
N GLN A 507 4.92 12.78 -14.48
CA GLN A 507 5.83 11.64 -14.64
C GLN A 507 5.81 10.71 -13.42
N GLN A 508 5.12 11.10 -12.35
CA GLN A 508 5.09 10.34 -11.11
C GLN A 508 4.39 8.99 -11.27
N VAL A 509 5.03 7.94 -10.75
CA VAL A 509 4.43 6.61 -10.59
C VAL A 509 4.53 6.22 -9.12
N LEU A 510 3.39 5.90 -8.52
CA LEU A 510 3.33 5.49 -7.12
C LEU A 510 3.09 3.99 -7.02
N ARG A 511 4.03 3.27 -6.39
CA ARG A 511 3.91 1.83 -6.11
C ARG A 511 3.78 1.57 -4.60
N PRO A 512 3.26 0.40 -4.17
CA PRO A 512 3.13 0.08 -2.75
C PRO A 512 4.45 0.13 -1.99
N GLY A 513 5.54 -0.39 -2.58
CA GLY A 513 6.87 -0.36 -1.98
C GLY A 513 7.95 0.15 -2.92
N PHE A 514 9.13 0.42 -2.35
CA PHE A 514 10.29 0.85 -3.10
C PHE A 514 10.84 -0.28 -4.00
N GLU A 515 10.78 -1.53 -3.54
CA GLU A 515 11.16 -2.71 -4.33
C GLU A 515 10.37 -2.82 -5.64
N ASP A 516 9.08 -2.49 -5.64
CA ASP A 516 8.23 -2.49 -6.84
C ASP A 516 8.71 -1.45 -7.86
N CYS A 517 9.16 -0.29 -7.38
CA CYS A 517 9.74 0.73 -8.23
C CYS A 517 11.06 0.26 -8.85
N VAL A 518 11.92 -0.40 -8.08
CA VAL A 518 13.18 -0.97 -8.57
C VAL A 518 12.92 -2.09 -9.59
N LYS A 519 11.96 -2.98 -9.33
CA LYS A 519 11.54 -4.00 -10.30
C LYS A 519 11.07 -3.38 -11.61
N ALA A 520 10.25 -2.33 -11.55
CA ALA A 520 9.82 -1.60 -12.73
C ALA A 520 11.00 -0.91 -13.44
N LEU A 521 11.92 -0.29 -12.69
CA LEU A 521 13.13 0.32 -13.25
C LEU A 521 13.98 -0.68 -14.02
N LEU A 522 14.15 -1.90 -13.51
CA LEU A 522 14.99 -2.93 -14.11
C LEU A 522 14.35 -3.63 -15.31
N ASP A 523 13.01 -3.58 -15.44
CA ASP A 523 12.29 -4.17 -16.56
C ASP A 523 12.26 -3.19 -17.76
N PRO A 524 12.97 -3.48 -18.87
CA PRO A 524 13.07 -2.59 -20.01
C PRO A 524 11.71 -2.26 -20.65
N ALA A 525 10.69 -3.10 -20.47
CA ALA A 525 9.36 -2.92 -21.03
C ALA A 525 8.53 -1.84 -20.30
N THR A 526 8.94 -1.43 -19.10
CA THR A 526 8.22 -0.38 -18.36
C THR A 526 8.74 1.00 -18.72
N PRO A 527 7.89 2.05 -18.62
CA PRO A 527 8.31 3.43 -18.79
C PRO A 527 8.99 4.02 -17.54
N VAL A 528 9.24 3.23 -16.49
CA VAL A 528 9.90 3.70 -15.27
C VAL A 528 11.40 3.78 -15.53
N TYR A 529 11.92 4.99 -15.61
CA TYR A 529 13.34 5.24 -15.90
C TYR A 529 14.12 5.83 -14.74
N ALA A 530 13.43 6.26 -13.68
CA ALA A 530 14.05 6.71 -12.45
C ALA A 530 13.25 6.24 -11.23
N VAL A 531 13.94 6.03 -10.11
CA VAL A 531 13.34 5.78 -8.81
C VAL A 531 13.89 6.78 -7.81
N ALA A 532 13.01 7.52 -7.14
CA ALA A 532 13.37 8.49 -6.11
C ALA A 532 13.37 7.87 -4.73
N THR A 533 14.53 7.94 -4.05
CA THR A 533 14.74 7.51 -2.67
C THR A 533 16.00 8.16 -2.09
N ASP A 534 16.46 7.67 -0.95
CA ASP A 534 17.62 8.18 -0.26
C ASP A 534 18.93 7.73 -0.91
N ASP A 535 19.92 8.60 -0.92
CA ASP A 535 21.24 8.44 -1.52
C ASP A 535 21.93 7.12 -1.16
N VAL A 536 21.90 6.73 0.12
CA VAL A 536 22.49 5.47 0.60
C VAL A 536 21.83 4.23 0.00
N ILE A 537 20.52 4.29 -0.22
CA ILE A 537 19.77 3.22 -0.85
C ILE A 537 20.07 3.21 -2.36
N VAL A 538 20.13 4.40 -2.98
CA VAL A 538 20.51 4.55 -4.39
C VAL A 538 21.91 4.00 -4.65
N ALA A 539 22.90 4.36 -3.85
CA ALA A 539 24.28 3.93 -3.99
C ALA A 539 24.39 2.39 -3.93
N GLY A 540 23.77 1.78 -2.92
CA GLY A 540 23.76 0.33 -2.76
C GLY A 540 23.07 -0.42 -3.90
N LEU A 541 21.99 0.15 -4.45
CA LEU A 541 21.30 -0.46 -5.59
C LEU A 541 22.01 -0.23 -6.93
N ALA A 542 22.64 0.93 -7.11
CA ALA A 542 23.45 1.22 -8.29
C ALA A 542 24.65 0.28 -8.36
N ASP A 543 25.25 -0.07 -7.23
CA ASP A 543 26.32 -1.08 -7.17
C ASP A 543 25.78 -2.49 -7.47
N LYS A 544 24.69 -2.88 -6.81
CA LYS A 544 24.01 -4.18 -7.01
C LYS A 544 23.56 -4.42 -8.46
N TYR A 545 23.11 -3.37 -9.15
CA TYR A 545 22.64 -3.43 -10.54
C TYR A 545 23.48 -2.52 -11.45
N SER A 546 24.81 -2.60 -11.29
CA SER A 546 25.77 -1.71 -11.97
C SER A 546 25.82 -1.83 -13.49
N ASP A 547 25.30 -2.93 -14.05
CA ASP A 547 25.12 -3.15 -15.48
C ASP A 547 23.92 -2.38 -16.04
N LYS A 548 22.87 -2.18 -15.24
CA LYS A 548 21.57 -1.64 -15.68
C LYS A 548 21.26 -0.25 -15.17
N THR A 549 21.82 0.14 -14.04
CA THR A 549 21.47 1.36 -13.33
C THR A 549 22.69 2.20 -13.01
N LYS A 550 22.44 3.48 -12.72
CA LYS A 550 23.43 4.40 -12.16
C LYS A 550 22.76 5.30 -11.14
N ALA A 551 23.51 5.71 -10.12
CA ALA A 551 23.10 6.73 -9.18
C ALA A 551 23.21 8.11 -9.84
N LEU A 552 22.25 8.99 -9.54
CA LEU A 552 22.42 10.43 -9.71
C LEU A 552 22.63 11.02 -8.31
N ASP A 553 23.85 11.50 -8.09
CA ASP A 553 24.27 12.11 -6.84
C ASP A 553 23.88 13.60 -6.80
N ASN A 554 23.78 14.18 -5.61
CA ASN A 554 23.57 15.62 -5.39
C ASN A 554 22.26 16.19 -5.95
N ILE A 555 21.16 15.49 -5.69
CA ILE A 555 19.85 16.05 -5.98
C ILE A 555 19.48 17.03 -4.89
N GLU A 556 19.20 18.29 -5.29
CA GLU A 556 18.74 19.31 -4.37
C GLU A 556 17.48 18.85 -3.63
N GLY A 557 17.43 19.08 -2.31
CA GLY A 557 16.23 18.74 -1.53
C GLY A 557 16.37 18.56 -0.02
N GLY A 558 17.48 18.98 0.59
CA GLY A 558 17.67 18.91 2.05
C GLY A 558 18.02 17.50 2.54
N THR A 559 18.23 17.37 3.85
CA THR A 559 18.60 16.12 4.51
C THR A 559 17.45 15.55 5.32
N GLU A 560 17.39 14.22 5.41
CA GLU A 560 16.43 13.52 6.26
C GLU A 560 17.15 12.73 7.35
N GLY A 561 16.86 13.06 8.60
CA GLY A 561 17.40 12.33 9.74
C GLY A 561 16.65 11.00 9.95
N TYR A 562 17.35 9.87 9.93
CA TYR A 562 16.80 8.59 10.37
C TYR A 562 16.90 8.46 11.88
N GLY A 563 15.80 8.09 12.54
CA GLY A 563 15.74 7.94 13.99
C GLY A 563 15.37 6.52 14.42
N VAL A 564 15.73 6.19 15.66
CA VAL A 564 15.23 5.01 16.37
C VAL A 564 13.83 5.35 16.86
N ALA A 565 12.81 4.71 16.31
CA ALA A 565 11.42 4.97 16.72
C ALA A 565 11.00 4.02 17.85
N MET A 566 10.22 4.54 18.78
CA MET A 566 9.59 3.83 19.90
C MET A 566 8.12 4.24 20.01
N ASP A 567 7.31 3.48 20.74
CA ASP A 567 5.97 3.94 21.13
C ASP A 567 6.08 5.24 21.92
N ALA A 568 5.23 6.22 21.63
CA ALA A 568 5.27 7.54 22.29
C ALA A 568 5.00 7.48 23.81
N ASN A 569 4.41 6.38 24.30
CA ASN A 569 4.16 6.17 25.72
C ASN A 569 5.38 5.64 26.49
N GLU A 570 6.43 5.19 25.78
CA GLU A 570 7.65 4.60 26.36
C GLU A 570 8.74 5.64 26.64
N ALA A 571 8.41 6.67 27.42
CA ALA A 571 9.33 7.78 27.72
C ALA A 571 10.63 7.34 28.44
N GLY A 572 10.55 6.27 29.25
CA GLY A 572 11.72 5.68 29.91
C GLY A 572 12.70 5.07 28.91
N LEU A 573 12.19 4.25 28.00
CA LEU A 573 12.97 3.63 26.93
C LEU A 573 13.58 4.70 26.01
N HIS A 574 12.83 5.75 25.66
CA HIS A 574 13.35 6.87 24.86
C HIS A 574 14.60 7.50 25.49
N LYS A 575 14.56 7.78 26.79
CA LYS A 575 15.70 8.34 27.52
C LYS A 575 16.92 7.40 27.51
N GLU A 576 16.69 6.10 27.71
CA GLU A 576 17.77 5.09 27.67
C GLU A 576 18.39 4.97 26.27
N VAL A 577 17.58 4.94 25.21
CA VAL A 577 18.05 4.91 23.82
C VAL A 577 18.81 6.19 23.46
N CYS A 578 18.38 7.36 23.93
CA CYS A 578 19.14 8.61 23.76
C CYS A 578 20.51 8.57 24.45
N GLY A 579 20.59 8.02 25.67
CA GLY A 579 21.87 7.80 26.36
C GLY A 579 22.78 6.81 25.64
N ALA A 580 22.21 5.74 25.07
CA ALA A 580 22.92 4.78 24.25
C ALA A 580 23.49 5.44 22.99
N LEU A 581 22.68 6.17 22.22
CA LEU A 581 23.13 6.88 21.03
C LEU A 581 24.21 7.91 21.36
N ALA A 582 24.06 8.69 22.43
CA ALA A 582 25.08 9.66 22.84
C ALA A 582 26.43 9.00 23.16
N SER A 583 26.41 7.79 23.73
CA SER A 583 27.62 7.00 23.99
C SER A 583 28.22 6.42 22.69
N ILE A 584 27.38 5.89 21.81
CA ILE A 584 27.77 5.31 20.51
C ILE A 584 28.40 6.36 19.59
N MET A 585 27.93 7.61 19.65
CA MET A 585 28.44 8.75 18.87
C MET A 585 29.71 9.37 19.46
N LYS A 586 30.09 9.04 20.70
CA LYS A 586 31.21 9.70 21.37
C LYS A 586 32.53 8.96 21.12
N PRO A 587 33.56 9.60 20.54
CA PRO A 587 34.91 9.04 20.47
C PRO A 587 35.50 8.84 21.88
N ALA A 588 36.29 7.80 22.07
CA ALA A 588 36.89 7.48 23.37
C ALA A 588 38.39 7.16 23.24
N GLY A 589 39.23 7.85 24.01
CA GLY A 589 40.67 7.54 24.13
C GLY A 589 41.45 7.59 22.80
N GLY A 590 41.11 8.54 21.92
CA GLY A 590 41.73 8.69 20.60
C GLY A 590 41.28 7.66 19.55
N LYS A 591 40.32 6.79 19.89
CA LYS A 591 39.69 5.86 18.95
C LYS A 591 38.44 6.49 18.31
N PRO A 592 38.09 6.11 17.07
CA PRO A 592 36.81 6.47 16.47
C PRO A 592 35.63 6.05 17.36
N SER A 593 34.51 6.75 17.26
CA SER A 593 33.27 6.35 17.91
C SER A 593 32.78 4.99 17.38
N ALA A 594 31.93 4.30 18.15
CA ALA A 594 31.32 3.05 17.67
C ALA A 594 30.53 3.30 16.39
N TRP A 595 29.81 4.43 16.30
CA TRP A 595 29.13 4.85 15.08
C TRP A 595 30.07 4.97 13.88
N ALA A 596 31.22 5.64 14.03
CA ALA A 596 32.18 5.81 12.95
C ALA A 596 32.75 4.47 12.46
N VAL A 597 32.99 3.52 13.38
CA VAL A 597 33.39 2.15 13.03
C VAL A 597 32.30 1.42 12.25
N LEU A 598 31.03 1.53 12.67
CA LEU A 598 29.91 0.92 11.96
C LEU A 598 29.70 1.54 10.58
N TYR A 599 29.81 2.87 10.46
CA TYR A 599 29.74 3.58 9.19
C TYR A 599 30.83 3.09 8.24
N GLY A 600 32.10 3.09 8.69
CA GLY A 600 33.24 2.65 7.87
C GLY A 600 33.13 1.19 7.43
N ARG A 601 32.52 0.33 8.24
CA ARG A 601 32.29 -1.07 7.90
C ARG A 601 31.20 -1.27 6.84
N HIS A 602 30.08 -0.57 6.98
CA HIS A 602 28.85 -0.90 6.22
C HIS A 602 28.48 0.12 5.15
N LEU A 603 28.70 1.40 5.42
CA LEU A 603 28.22 2.50 4.56
C LEU A 603 29.33 3.09 3.71
N GLU A 604 30.56 3.22 4.21
CA GLU A 604 31.69 3.71 3.41
C GLU A 604 31.95 2.90 2.12
N PRO A 605 31.89 1.55 2.12
CA PRO A 605 32.05 0.76 0.89
C PRO A 605 30.91 1.00 -0.12
N VAL A 606 29.71 1.30 0.38
CA VAL A 606 28.50 1.52 -0.44
C VAL A 606 28.50 2.94 -1.01
N MET A 607 28.73 3.93 -0.15
CA MET A 607 28.73 5.35 -0.49
C MET A 607 29.98 5.78 -1.25
N ARG A 608 31.08 5.01 -1.12
CA ARG A 608 32.41 5.36 -1.66
C ARG A 608 32.89 6.73 -1.20
N GLN A 609 32.45 7.13 -0.01
CA GLN A 609 32.77 8.38 0.64
C GLN A 609 33.09 8.10 2.11
N PRO A 610 34.07 8.80 2.69
CA PRO A 610 34.36 8.67 4.11
C PRO A 610 33.16 9.13 4.94
N SER A 611 33.15 8.76 6.22
CA SER A 611 32.14 9.24 7.16
C SER A 611 32.03 10.77 7.16
N PRO A 612 30.81 11.34 7.10
CA PRO A 612 30.59 12.79 7.18
C PRO A 612 30.74 13.35 8.61
N GLY A 613 31.11 12.51 9.58
CA GLY A 613 31.09 12.83 11.01
C GLY A 613 29.78 12.43 11.68
N GLU A 614 29.79 12.28 13.00
CA GLU A 614 28.64 11.85 13.77
C GLU A 614 27.48 12.86 13.69
N PRO A 615 26.23 12.42 13.44
CA PRO A 615 25.09 13.31 13.46
C PRO A 615 24.84 13.93 14.84
N VAL A 616 24.39 15.19 14.85
CA VAL A 616 23.87 15.83 16.06
C VAL A 616 22.52 15.22 16.41
N LEU A 617 22.38 14.67 17.63
CA LEU A 617 21.16 14.02 18.11
C LEU A 617 20.09 15.04 18.50
N THR A 618 19.33 15.56 17.54
CA THR A 618 18.33 16.63 17.75
C THR A 618 16.99 16.17 18.34
N LYS A 619 16.74 14.85 18.39
CA LYS A 619 15.55 14.24 19.02
C LYS A 619 15.90 13.50 20.33
N CYS A 620 17.01 13.94 20.91
CA CYS A 620 17.41 13.73 22.29
C CYS A 620 17.57 15.15 22.90
#